data_AF-A0A8E2E353-F1
#
_entry.id   AF-A0A8E2E353-F1
#
_cell.length_a   1.000
_cell.length_b   1.000
_cell.length_c   1.000
_cell.angle_alpha   90.00
_cell.angle_beta   90.00
_cell.angle_gamma   90.00
#
_symmetry.space_group_name_H-M   'P 1'
#
loop_
_entity.id
_entity.type
_entity.pdbx_description
1 polymer ?
#
loop_
_entity_poly.entity_id
_entity_poly.type
_entity_poly.pdbx_seq_one_letter_code
_entity_poly.pdbx_strand_id
1 'polypeptide(L)'
;AIKSLDSDPEFSYAVLVSYYARRELSHQSDALAAFAGILRVLQPALGPALSGLPIGLFDWALLFLAYGQPRHGFPSYTWAGWLS
;
A
#
# COMPACT_ATOMS: atom_id res chain seq x y z
N ALA A 1 14.69 -11.74 11.77
CA ALA A 1 13.66 -10.75 11.36
C ALA A 1 13.05 -11.03 9.98
N ILE A 2 13.73 -11.73 9.06
CA ILE A 2 13.22 -11.97 7.68
C ILE A 2 12.22 -13.14 7.57
N LYS A 3 12.19 -14.05 8.57
CA LYS A 3 11.33 -15.24 8.57
C LYS A 3 9.81 -15.00 8.72
N SER A 4 9.36 -13.78 9.01
CA SER A 4 7.94 -13.47 9.28
C SER A 4 7.17 -12.95 8.07
N LEU A 5 7.84 -12.66 6.95
CA LEU A 5 7.17 -12.19 5.72
C LEU A 5 6.50 -13.33 4.95
N ASP A 6 7.04 -14.55 5.05
CA ASP A 6 6.52 -15.71 4.31
C ASP A 6 5.30 -16.36 4.97
N SER A 7 5.07 -16.13 6.27
CA SER A 7 4.02 -16.84 7.02
C SER A 7 2.65 -16.17 6.97
N ASP A 8 2.60 -14.86 6.67
CA ASP A 8 1.36 -14.07 6.64
C ASP A 8 1.55 -12.85 5.70
N PRO A 9 1.39 -13.05 4.38
CA PRO A 9 1.59 -12.00 3.40
C PRO A 9 0.53 -10.88 3.50
N GLU A 10 -0.67 -11.18 4.01
CA GLU A 10 -1.73 -10.21 4.28
C GLU A 10 -1.36 -9.25 5.41
N PHE A 11 -0.87 -9.77 6.54
CA PHE A 11 -0.36 -8.96 7.64
C PHE A 11 0.85 -8.14 7.19
N SER A 12 1.73 -8.73 6.39
CA SER A 12 2.89 -8.03 5.82
C SER A 12 2.48 -6.86 4.92
N TYR A 13 1.42 -7.03 4.11
CA TYR A 13 0.83 -5.95 3.32
C TYR A 13 0.34 -4.82 4.23
N ALA A 14 -0.48 -5.13 5.24
CA ALA A 14 -1.02 -4.12 6.15
C ALA A 14 0.09 -3.32 6.86
N VAL A 15 1.13 -4.00 7.34
CA VAL A 15 2.30 -3.36 7.99
C VAL A 15 3.04 -2.45 7.01
N LEU A 16 3.39 -2.94 5.82
CA LEU A 16 4.15 -2.17 4.83
C LEU A 16 3.39 -0.94 4.36
N VAL A 17 2.07 -1.06 4.17
CA VAL A 17 1.28 0.10 3.79
C VAL A 17 1.15 1.09 4.94
N SER A 18 1.02 0.64 6.19
CA SER A 18 1.05 1.55 7.35
C SER A 18 2.37 2.33 7.44
N TYR A 19 3.50 1.71 7.11
CA TYR A 19 4.78 2.40 7.07
C TYR A 19 4.87 3.39 5.91
N TYR A 20 4.33 3.03 4.75
CA TYR A 20 4.25 3.94 3.61
C TYR A 20 3.40 5.18 3.92
N ALA A 21 2.24 5.01 4.54
CA ALA A 21 1.31 6.10 4.83
C ALA A 21 1.93 7.18 5.74
N ARG A 22 2.87 6.77 6.60
CA ARG A 22 3.61 7.66 7.53
C ARG A 22 4.85 8.29 6.91
N ARG A 23 5.18 8.00 5.65
CA ARG A 23 6.35 8.59 4.99
C ARG A 23 6.05 10.00 4.49
N GLU A 24 6.89 10.94 4.91
CA GLU A 24 7.02 12.23 4.25
C GLU A 24 7.86 12.07 2.99
N LEU A 25 7.19 11.98 1.83
CA LEU A 25 7.87 11.93 0.54
C LEU A 25 8.39 13.32 0.18
N SER A 26 9.70 13.43 -0.08
CA SER A 26 10.34 14.66 -0.56
C SER A 26 9.71 15.17 -1.86
N HIS A 27 9.29 14.25 -2.73
CA HIS A 27 8.52 14.54 -3.94
C HIS A 27 7.22 13.77 -3.93
N GLN A 28 6.11 14.50 -3.86
CA GLN A 28 4.78 13.88 -3.77
C GLN A 28 4.40 13.09 -5.03
N SER A 29 5.02 13.41 -6.17
CA SER A 29 4.91 12.68 -7.45
C SER A 29 5.38 11.23 -7.36
N ASP A 30 6.30 10.92 -6.44
CA ASP A 30 6.93 9.60 -6.36
C ASP A 30 6.09 8.59 -5.58
N ALA A 31 4.91 9.01 -5.09
CA ALA A 31 3.99 8.18 -4.31
C ALA A 31 3.68 6.84 -5.00
N LEU A 32 3.33 6.86 -6.29
CA LEU A 32 3.03 5.62 -7.03
C LEU A 32 4.28 4.75 -7.19
N ALA A 33 5.44 5.34 -7.47
CA ALA A 33 6.68 4.59 -7.66
C ALA A 33 7.14 3.93 -6.36
N ALA A 34 7.07 4.66 -5.23
CA ALA A 34 7.38 4.15 -3.90
C ALA A 34 6.40 3.04 -3.49
N PHE A 35 5.11 3.24 -3.72
CA PHE A 35 4.09 2.24 -3.41
C PHE A 35 4.18 0.99 -4.31
N ALA A 36 4.53 1.15 -5.58
CA ALA A 36 4.76 0.03 -6.50
C ALA A 36 5.93 -0.86 -6.04
N GLY A 37 6.89 -0.32 -5.31
CA GLY A 37 7.95 -1.12 -4.67
C GLY A 37 7.40 -2.12 -3.66
N ILE A 38 6.42 -1.72 -2.84
CA ILE A 38 5.76 -2.59 -1.86
C ILE A 38 5.01 -3.71 -2.57
N LEU A 39 4.23 -3.37 -3.60
CA LEU A 39 3.49 -4.36 -4.38
C LEU A 39 4.42 -5.36 -5.07
N ARG A 40 5.57 -4.91 -5.58
CA ARG A 40 6.54 -5.80 -6.24
C ARG A 40 7.13 -6.81 -5.29
N VAL A 41 7.40 -6.43 -4.04
CA VAL A 41 7.92 -7.34 -3.00
C VAL A 41 6.88 -8.39 -2.63
N LEU A 42 5.60 -8.01 -2.58
CA LEU A 42 4.51 -8.89 -2.13
C LEU A 42 3.84 -9.69 -3.26
N GLN A 43 4.05 -9.30 -4.53
CA GLN A 43 3.45 -9.95 -5.69
C GLN A 43 3.66 -11.47 -5.73
N PRO A 44 4.83 -12.04 -5.38
CA PRO A 44 5.00 -13.49 -5.37
C PRO A 44 4.06 -14.23 -4.41
N ALA A 45 3.62 -13.57 -3.34
CA ALA A 45 2.77 -14.16 -2.30
C ALA A 45 1.29 -13.79 -2.47
N LEU A 46 0.98 -12.55 -2.87
CA LEU A 46 -0.39 -12.02 -2.95
C LEU A 46 -0.95 -11.98 -4.38
N GLY A 47 -0.12 -12.30 -5.38
CA GLY A 47 -0.50 -12.25 -6.79
C GLY A 47 -0.57 -10.83 -7.35
N PRO A 48 -1.27 -10.63 -8.48
CA PRO A 48 -1.33 -9.34 -9.16
C PRO A 48 -2.06 -8.27 -8.34
N ALA A 49 -1.69 -7.01 -8.58
CA ALA A 49 -2.33 -5.84 -7.98
C ALA A 49 -3.00 -4.97 -9.04
N LEU A 50 -4.15 -4.40 -8.70
CA LEU A 50 -4.89 -3.43 -9.50
C LEU A 50 -4.93 -2.09 -8.75
N SER A 51 -4.46 -1.02 -9.40
CA SER A 51 -4.52 0.35 -8.85
C SER A 51 -3.96 0.51 -7.43
N GLY A 52 -2.93 -0.28 -7.06
CA GLY A 52 -2.34 -0.23 -5.73
C GLY A 52 -2.91 -1.25 -4.73
N LEU A 53 -3.80 -2.14 -5.17
CA LEU A 53 -4.44 -3.12 -4.29
C LEU A 53 -4.19 -4.54 -4.80
N PRO A 54 -3.66 -5.46 -3.98
CA PRO A 54 -3.62 -6.87 -4.35
C PRO A 54 -5.04 -7.37 -4.65
N ILE A 55 -5.26 -8.00 -5.80
CA ILE A 55 -6.61 -8.38 -6.25
C ILE A 55 -7.27 -9.35 -5.26
N GLY A 56 -6.50 -10.31 -4.73
CA GLY A 56 -6.99 -11.27 -3.73
C GLY A 56 -7.35 -10.64 -2.38
N LEU A 57 -6.92 -9.40 -2.13
CA LEU A 57 -7.24 -8.64 -0.92
C LEU A 57 -8.10 -7.43 -1.22
N PHE A 58 -8.70 -7.34 -2.40
CA PHE A 58 -9.46 -6.15 -2.80
C PHE A 58 -10.57 -5.82 -1.79
N ASP A 59 -11.33 -6.82 -1.37
CA ASP A 59 -12.42 -6.68 -0.39
C ASP A 59 -11.92 -6.15 0.96
N TRP A 60 -10.76 -6.64 1.42
CA TRP A 60 -10.11 -6.21 2.65
C TRP A 60 -9.48 -4.82 2.53
N ALA A 61 -8.88 -4.53 1.38
CA ALA A 61 -8.25 -3.25 1.10
C ALA A 61 -9.27 -2.10 1.03
N LEU A 62 -10.52 -2.39 0.69
CA LEU A 62 -11.63 -1.44 0.72
C LEU A 62 -12.10 -1.10 2.15
N LEU A 63 -11.79 -1.94 3.14
CA LEU A 63 -12.09 -1.64 4.56
C LEU A 63 -11.12 -0.62 5.17
N PHE A 64 -10.07 -0.23 4.44
CA PHE A 64 -9.11 0.74 4.94
C PHE A 64 -9.73 2.14 5.06
N LEU A 65 -10.03 2.52 6.29
CA LEU A 65 -10.36 3.88 6.65
C LEU A 65 -9.07 4.69 6.75
N ALA A 66 -8.78 5.46 5.72
CA ALA A 66 -7.68 6.41 5.78
C ALA A 66 -8.02 7.53 6.79
N TYR A 67 -7.22 7.62 7.85
CA TYR A 67 -7.23 8.77 8.75
C TYR A 67 -6.26 9.80 8.20
N GLY A 68 -6.74 10.83 7.50
CA GLY A 68 -5.85 11.81 6.89
C GLY A 68 -6.48 12.67 5.80
N GLN A 69 -5.66 13.54 5.19
CA GLN A 69 -6.07 14.37 4.06
C GLN A 69 -5.76 13.67 2.72
N PRO A 70 -6.65 13.75 1.72
CA PRO A 70 -6.36 13.23 0.41
C PRO A 70 -5.20 14.01 -0.24
N ARG A 71 -4.28 13.30 -0.87
CA ARG A 71 -3.17 13.85 -1.65
C ARG A 71 -3.75 14.47 -2.93
N HIS A 72 -3.56 15.76 -3.09
CA HIS A 72 -4.04 16.49 -4.26
C HIS A 72 -3.47 15.88 -5.56
N GLY A 73 -4.34 15.62 -6.54
CA GLY A 73 -3.98 15.03 -7.83
C GLY A 73 -3.94 13.50 -7.85
N PHE A 74 -4.35 12.82 -6.78
CA PHE A 74 -4.41 11.35 -6.72
C PHE A 74 -5.83 10.84 -6.52
N PRO A 75 -6.17 9.64 -7.07
CA PRO A 75 -7.47 9.04 -6.80
C PRO A 75 -7.58 8.63 -5.33
N SER A 76 -8.63 9.10 -4.65
CA SER A 76 -8.88 8.89 -3.21
C SER A 76 -9.16 7.43 -2.82
N TYR A 77 -9.41 6.55 -3.79
CA TYR A 77 -9.56 5.12 -3.55
C TYR A 77 -8.21 4.37 -3.56
N THR A 78 -7.11 5.05 -3.87
CA THR A 78 -5.76 4.46 -3.82
C THR A 78 -5.09 4.78 -2.49
N TRP A 79 -4.42 3.80 -1.88
CA TRP A 79 -3.70 4.03 -0.62
C TRP A 79 -2.55 5.04 -0.78
N ALA A 80 -2.01 5.21 -1.99
CA ALA A 80 -1.06 6.26 -2.34
C ALA A 80 -1.65 7.69 -2.27
N GLY A 81 -2.98 7.80 -2.29
CA GLY A 81 -3.73 9.04 -2.31
C GLY A 81 -4.00 9.64 -0.93
N TRP A 82 -3.42 9.13 0.15
CA TRP A 82 -3.68 9.63 1.51
C TRP A 82 -2.40 10.04 2.21
N LEU A 83 -2.47 11.16 2.94
CA LEU A 83 -1.44 11.64 3.85
C LEU A 83 -1.94 11.42 5.27
N SER A 84 -1.24 10.61 6.06
CA SER A 84 -1.51 10.46 7.50
C SER A 84 -1.07 11.69 8.27
#